data_AF-A0A928TE66-F1
#
_entry.id   AF-A0A928TE66-F1
#
_cell.length_a   1.000
_cell.length_b   1.000
_cell.length_c   1.000
_cell.angle_alpha   90.00
_cell.angle_beta   90.00
_cell.angle_gamma   90.00
#
_symmetry.space_group_name_H-M   'P 1'
#
loop_
_entity.id
_entity.type
_entity.pdbx_description
1 polymer ?
#
loop_
_entity_poly.entity_id
_entity_poly.type
_entity_poly.pdbx_seq_one_letter_code
_entity_poly.pdbx_strand_id
1 'polypeptide(L)'
;MRAVLVLWDLSTGSRVTFEELRDYLRNESIARFSAMPGLRQKTWISNPGTGLWGAMYLFDKAEQAQELVSHIATGRVAQLTGLAPAIVEQFDVEAVTEGQHAGDDLLAVGLAREGEGA
;
A
#
# COMPACT_ATOMS: atom_id res chain seq x y z
N MET A 1 5.73 -9.35 15.06
CA MET A 1 5.20 -8.93 13.75
C MET A 1 4.26 -7.76 13.97
N ARG A 2 4.26 -6.79 13.05
CA ARG A 2 3.36 -5.62 13.12
C ARG A 2 2.62 -5.45 11.82
N ALA A 3 1.36 -5.07 11.90
CA ALA A 3 0.60 -4.62 10.75
C ALA A 3 0.41 -3.10 10.80
N VAL A 4 0.42 -2.44 9.65
CA VAL A 4 0.14 -1.01 9.52
C VAL A 4 -0.94 -0.80 8.47
N LEU A 5 -1.97 -0.03 8.78
CA LEU A 5 -2.93 0.48 7.81
C LEU A 5 -2.62 1.95 7.55
N VAL A 6 -2.44 2.30 6.28
CA VAL A 6 -2.31 3.70 5.87
C VAL A 6 -3.33 4.00 4.79
N LEU A 7 -4.14 5.04 5.00
CA LEU A 7 -5.13 5.50 4.02
C LEU A 7 -5.01 7.02 3.81
N TRP A 8 -5.14 7.43 2.56
CA TRP A 8 -5.33 8.79 2.10
C TRP A 8 -6.76 8.92 1.58
N ASP A 9 -7.41 10.03 1.91
CA ASP A 9 -8.70 10.40 1.33
C ASP A 9 -8.47 11.39 0.18
N LEU A 10 -8.48 10.88 -1.05
CA LEU A 10 -8.23 11.67 -2.25
C LEU A 10 -9.38 12.64 -2.55
N SER A 11 -10.57 12.41 -2.00
CA SER A 11 -11.74 13.29 -2.21
C SER A 11 -11.56 14.66 -1.56
N THR A 12 -10.62 14.78 -0.62
CA THR A 12 -10.30 16.04 0.10
C THR A 12 -9.49 17.05 -0.72
N GLY A 13 -9.18 16.73 -1.99
CA GLY A 13 -8.51 17.65 -2.92
C GLY A 13 -7.19 17.14 -3.49
N SER A 14 -7.07 15.82 -3.70
CA SER A 14 -5.90 15.24 -4.37
C SER A 14 -5.71 15.84 -5.78
N ARG A 15 -4.45 16.05 -6.17
CA ARG A 15 -4.08 16.48 -7.53
C ARG A 15 -3.88 15.34 -8.52
N VAL A 16 -3.92 14.10 -8.04
CA VAL A 16 -3.71 12.89 -8.85
C VAL A 16 -4.91 11.97 -8.77
N THR A 17 -5.11 11.24 -9.86
CA THR A 17 -6.12 10.23 -10.06
C THR A 17 -5.68 8.86 -9.55
N PHE A 18 -6.64 7.93 -9.44
CA PHE A 18 -6.34 6.53 -9.14
C PHE A 18 -5.44 5.89 -10.20
N GLU A 19 -5.58 6.25 -11.46
CA GLU A 19 -4.77 5.68 -12.54
C GLU A 19 -3.31 6.14 -12.46
N GLU A 20 -3.07 7.43 -12.23
CA GLU A 20 -1.70 7.95 -12.02
C GLU A 20 -1.04 7.31 -10.79
N LEU A 21 -1.81 7.00 -9.75
CA LEU A 21 -1.30 6.26 -8.60
C LEU A 21 -0.99 4.79 -8.95
N ARG A 22 -1.76 4.14 -9.82
CA ARG A 22 -1.43 2.80 -10.36
C ARG A 22 -0.19 2.82 -11.23
N ASP A 23 -0.01 3.82 -12.08
CA ASP A 23 1.22 4.03 -12.85
C ASP A 23 2.43 4.17 -11.93
N TYR A 24 2.31 4.94 -10.85
CA TYR A 24 3.33 5.01 -9.82
C TYR A 24 3.63 3.64 -9.19
N LEU A 25 2.63 2.77 -9.02
CA LEU A 25 2.86 1.42 -8.50
C LEU A 25 3.69 0.58 -9.46
N ARG A 26 3.27 0.52 -10.73
CA ARG A 26 3.95 -0.23 -11.79
C ARG A 26 5.41 0.16 -11.92
N ASN A 27 5.66 1.46 -11.99
CA ASN A 27 6.96 1.98 -12.39
C ASN A 27 7.95 2.12 -11.22
N GLU A 28 7.46 2.35 -10.00
CA GLU A 28 8.33 2.68 -8.86
C GLU A 28 8.02 1.85 -7.61
N SER A 29 6.75 1.81 -7.18
CA SER A 29 6.42 1.36 -5.83
C SER A 29 6.61 -0.14 -5.64
N ILE A 30 6.17 -0.96 -6.60
CA ILE A 30 6.23 -2.42 -6.49
C ILE A 30 7.69 -2.87 -6.33
N ALA A 31 8.57 -2.51 -7.28
CA ALA A 31 9.98 -2.89 -7.24
C ALA A 31 10.67 -2.45 -5.94
N ARG A 32 10.40 -1.21 -5.48
CA ARG A 32 10.96 -0.67 -4.24
C ARG A 32 10.57 -1.50 -3.01
N PHE A 33 9.29 -1.83 -2.86
CA PHE A 33 8.81 -2.52 -1.66
C PHE A 33 9.06 -4.03 -1.71
N SER A 34 9.07 -4.65 -2.89
CA SER A 34 9.46 -6.06 -3.03
C SER A 34 10.91 -6.32 -2.58
N ALA A 35 11.78 -5.31 -2.63
CA ALA A 35 13.15 -5.41 -2.15
C ALA A 35 13.35 -4.95 -0.69
N MET A 36 12.29 -4.56 0.02
CA MET A 36 12.39 -3.98 1.38
C MET A 36 12.66 -5.04 2.45
N PRO A 37 13.79 -4.99 3.18
CA PRO A 37 14.10 -5.98 4.20
C PRO A 37 13.07 -6.00 5.34
N GLY A 38 12.56 -7.21 5.64
CA GLY A 38 11.60 -7.51 6.69
C GLY A 38 10.17 -6.98 6.49
N LEU A 39 9.86 -6.44 5.32
CA LEU A 39 8.48 -6.33 4.85
C LEU A 39 8.03 -7.70 4.34
N ARG A 40 7.09 -8.33 5.06
CA ARG A 40 6.57 -9.66 4.71
C ARG A 40 5.54 -9.59 3.59
N GLN A 41 4.64 -8.62 3.68
CA GLN A 41 3.60 -8.40 2.70
C GLN A 41 3.25 -6.92 2.71
N LYS A 42 2.89 -6.42 1.53
CA LYS A 42 2.20 -5.15 1.45
C LYS A 42 1.12 -5.25 0.39
N THR A 43 -0.07 -4.78 0.71
CA THR A 43 -1.26 -4.89 -0.13
C THR A 43 -1.80 -3.51 -0.39
N TRP A 44 -1.84 -3.10 -1.65
CA TRP A 44 -2.31 -1.79 -2.06
C TRP A 44 -3.80 -1.89 -2.26
N ILE A 45 -4.52 -0.92 -1.71
CA ILE A 45 -5.97 -0.94 -1.66
C ILE A 45 -6.51 0.41 -2.10
N SER A 46 -7.66 0.38 -2.75
CA SER A 46 -8.33 1.58 -3.21
C SER A 46 -9.84 1.37 -3.18
N ASN A 47 -10.57 2.44 -2.91
CA ASN A 47 -12.01 2.51 -3.07
C ASN A 47 -12.36 3.82 -3.77
N PRO A 48 -12.50 3.83 -5.12
CA PRO A 48 -12.87 5.02 -5.87
C PRO A 48 -14.21 5.62 -5.44
N GLY A 49 -15.16 4.79 -4.95
CA GLY A 49 -16.46 5.26 -4.50
C GLY A 49 -16.40 6.13 -3.24
N THR A 50 -15.40 5.91 -2.37
CA THR A 50 -15.16 6.74 -1.17
C THR A 50 -13.91 7.61 -1.30
N GLY A 51 -13.24 7.61 -2.45
CA GLY A 51 -11.98 8.34 -2.65
C GLY A 51 -10.78 7.81 -1.87
N LEU A 52 -10.86 6.63 -1.25
CA LEU A 52 -9.77 6.11 -0.41
C LEU A 52 -8.69 5.43 -1.24
N TRP A 53 -7.43 5.74 -0.95
CA TRP A 53 -6.25 5.05 -1.48
C TRP A 53 -5.29 4.72 -0.35
N GLY A 54 -4.63 3.58 -0.39
CA GLY A 54 -3.66 3.26 0.63
C GLY A 54 -3.04 1.89 0.53
N ALA A 55 -2.52 1.43 1.66
CA ALA A 55 -1.92 0.12 1.75
C ALA A 55 -1.98 -0.46 3.17
N MET A 56 -2.04 -1.78 3.23
CA MET A 56 -1.75 -2.57 4.41
C MET A 56 -0.30 -3.07 4.33
N TYR A 57 0.41 -3.04 5.44
CA TYR A 57 1.78 -3.50 5.56
C TYR A 57 1.85 -4.58 6.63
N LEU A 58 2.69 -5.59 6.42
CA LEU A 58 3.01 -6.63 7.39
C LEU A 58 4.53 -6.69 7.56
N PHE A 59 5.03 -6.35 8.74
CA PHE A 59 6.46 -6.32 9.06
C PHE A 59 6.85 -7.39 10.06
N ASP A 60 8.07 -7.91 9.91
CA ASP A 60 8.70 -8.81 10.86
C ASP A 60 8.72 -8.24 12.29
N LYS A 61 9.19 -7.00 12.41
CA LYS A 61 9.46 -6.36 13.70
C LYS A 61 8.75 -5.01 13.83
N ALA A 62 8.57 -4.57 15.07
CA ALA A 62 7.86 -3.33 15.36
C ALA A 62 8.66 -2.10 14.94
N GLU A 63 9.98 -2.14 15.04
CA GLU A 63 10.86 -1.02 14.71
C GLU A 63 10.76 -0.65 13.23
N GLN A 64 10.55 -1.63 12.36
CA GLN A 64 10.38 -1.43 10.91
C GLN A 64 9.04 -0.76 10.57
N ALA A 65 7.98 -1.13 11.28
CA ALA A 65 6.69 -0.45 11.19
C ALA A 65 6.80 0.99 11.68
N GLN A 66 7.52 1.22 12.77
CA GLN A 66 7.74 2.56 13.32
C GLN A 66 8.56 3.45 12.39
N GLU A 67 9.59 2.92 11.74
CA GLU A 67 10.37 3.61 10.71
C GLU A 67 9.51 3.98 9.49
N LEU A 68 8.64 3.07 9.04
CA LEU A 68 7.69 3.41 7.98
C LEU A 68 6.79 4.59 8.40
N VAL A 69 6.21 4.53 9.59
CA VAL A 69 5.27 5.53 10.10
C VAL A 69 5.92 6.89 10.26
N SER A 70 7.19 6.97 10.69
CA SER A 70 7.90 8.24 10.85
C SER A 70 8.11 8.98 9.52
N HIS A 71 8.13 8.25 8.39
CA HIS A 71 8.36 8.81 7.06
C HIS A 71 7.12 8.85 6.17
N ILE A 72 5.98 8.31 6.61
CA ILE A 72 4.82 8.13 5.73
C ILE A 72 4.22 9.45 5.24
N ALA A 73 4.20 10.48 6.10
CA ALA A 73 3.64 11.79 5.80
C ALA A 73 4.47 12.59 4.78
N THR A 74 5.74 12.24 4.59
CA THR A 74 6.64 12.85 3.59
C THR A 74 6.94 11.90 2.43
N GLY A 75 6.31 10.72 2.43
CA GLY A 75 6.49 9.69 1.42
C GLY A 75 5.91 10.08 0.05
N ARG A 76 6.23 9.25 -0.95
CA ARG A 76 5.90 9.53 -2.36
C ARG A 76 4.41 9.76 -2.63
N VAL A 77 3.50 9.03 -1.98
CA VAL A 77 2.05 9.24 -2.13
C VAL A 77 1.63 10.61 -1.59
N ALA A 78 2.17 11.04 -0.45
CA ALA A 78 1.90 12.37 0.10
C ALA A 78 2.42 13.49 -0.82
N GLN A 79 3.59 13.29 -1.44
CA GLN A 79 4.14 14.23 -2.43
C GLN A 79 3.28 14.32 -3.70
N LEU A 80 2.82 13.18 -4.23
CA LEU A 80 1.99 13.11 -5.44
C LEU A 80 0.61 13.73 -5.22
N THR A 81 -0.06 13.31 -4.15
CA THR A 81 -1.43 13.75 -3.83
C THR A 81 -1.48 15.17 -3.27
N GLY A 82 -0.40 15.62 -2.61
CA GLY A 82 -0.39 16.84 -1.80
C GLY A 82 -1.11 16.68 -0.45
N LEU A 83 -1.43 15.45 -0.05
CA LEU A 83 -2.23 15.14 1.13
C LEU A 83 -1.42 14.36 2.18
N ALA A 84 -1.65 14.67 3.46
CA ALA A 84 -1.27 13.79 4.55
C ALA A 84 -2.19 12.55 4.57
N PRO A 85 -1.74 11.40 5.09
CA PRO A 85 -2.63 10.26 5.28
C PRO A 85 -3.73 10.63 6.29
N ALA A 86 -4.96 10.24 5.97
CA ALA A 86 -6.11 10.40 6.85
C ALA A 86 -6.09 9.38 7.99
N ILE A 87 -5.53 8.18 7.75
CA ILE A 87 -5.42 7.10 8.74
C ILE A 87 -4.00 6.54 8.69
N VAL A 88 -3.39 6.39 9.87
CA VAL A 88 -2.15 5.65 10.09
C VAL A 88 -2.30 4.86 11.39
N GLU A 89 -2.62 3.58 11.28
CA GLU A 89 -2.88 2.73 12.45
C GLU A 89 -1.94 1.53 12.49
N GLN A 90 -1.48 1.19 13.69
CA GLN A 90 -0.55 0.08 13.93
C GLN A 90 -1.22 -0.99 14.80
N PHE A 91 -0.97 -2.25 14.45
CA PHE A 91 -1.59 -3.41 15.11
C PHE A 91 -0.57 -4.47 15.48
N ASP A 92 -0.77 -5.12 16.62
CA ASP A 92 -0.13 -6.40 16.91
C ASP A 92 -0.80 -7.48 16.05
N VAL A 93 0.01 -8.38 15.49
CA VAL A 93 -0.50 -9.45 14.63
C VAL A 93 -0.66 -10.70 15.48
N GLU A 94 -1.91 -11.06 15.75
CA GLU A 94 -2.24 -12.21 16.60
C GLU A 94 -2.09 -13.55 15.86
N ALA A 95 -2.47 -13.61 14.58
CA ALA A 95 -2.33 -14.80 13.73
C ALA A 95 -2.36 -14.43 12.24
N VAL A 96 -1.78 -15.28 11.39
CA VAL A 96 -1.83 -15.17 9.93
C VAL A 96 -2.19 -16.54 9.35
N THR A 97 -3.08 -16.57 8.36
CA THR A 97 -3.41 -17.76 7.60
C THR A 97 -3.54 -17.41 6.12
N GLU A 98 -3.11 -18.31 5.26
CA GLU A 98 -3.45 -18.29 3.84
C GLU A 98 -4.46 -19.41 3.61
N GLY A 99 -5.62 -19.07 3.06
CA GLY A 99 -6.67 -20.03 2.75
C GLY A 99 -6.33 -20.88 1.52
N GLN A 100 -7.06 -21.98 1.31
CA GLN A 100 -6.99 -22.71 0.06
C GLN A 100 -7.62 -21.88 -1.07
N HIS A 101 -6.83 -21.58 -2.10
CA HIS A 101 -7.29 -20.89 -3.29
C HIS A 101 -6.76 -21.58 -4.56
N ALA A 102 -7.47 -21.43 -5.67
CA ALA A 102 -7.13 -22.01 -6.97
C ALA A 102 -6.89 -20.91 -8.03
N GLY A 103 -6.61 -19.69 -7.58
CA GLY A 103 -6.43 -18.51 -8.44
C GLY A 103 -4.97 -18.24 -8.79
N ASP A 104 -4.76 -17.11 -9.44
CA ASP A 104 -3.43 -16.60 -9.78
C ASP A 104 -2.61 -16.24 -8.52
N ASP A 105 -1.29 -16.24 -8.66
CA ASP A 105 -0.36 -15.78 -7.62
C ASP A 105 -0.74 -14.36 -7.15
N LEU A 106 -0.87 -14.17 -5.83
CA LEU A 106 -1.17 -12.89 -5.19
C LEU A 106 -0.23 -11.75 -5.64
N LEU A 107 1.01 -12.08 -6.02
CA LEU A 107 2.02 -11.11 -6.47
C LEU A 107 1.87 -10.71 -7.95
N ALA A 108 1.13 -11.50 -8.73
CA ALA A 108 0.89 -11.28 -10.16
C ALA A 108 -0.41 -10.53 -10.45
N VAL A 109 -1.29 -10.35 -9.45
CA VAL A 109 -2.62 -9.76 -9.63
C VAL A 109 -2.77 -8.35 -9.08
N GLY A 110 -3.90 -7.71 -9.41
CA GLY A 110 -4.34 -6.42 -8.89
C GLY A 110 -4.48 -5.34 -9.96
N LEU A 111 -5.25 -4.29 -9.67
CA LEU A 111 -5.60 -3.23 -10.64
C LEU A 111 -4.38 -2.52 -11.27
N ALA A 112 -3.24 -2.50 -10.59
CA ALA A 112 -2.01 -1.92 -11.14
C ALA A 112 -1.28 -2.87 -12.11
N ARG A 113 -1.57 -4.17 -12.10
CA ARG A 113 -0.99 -5.18 -13.01
C ARG A 113 -1.84 -5.39 -14.28
N GLU A 114 -3.08 -4.92 -14.25
CA GLU A 114 -3.96 -4.95 -15.43
C GLU A 114 -3.34 -4.09 -16.55
N GLY A 115 -3.25 -4.67 -17.76
CA GLY A 115 -2.67 -3.99 -18.94
C GLY A 115 -1.24 -4.39 -19.32
N GLU A 116 -0.55 -5.26 -18.56
CA GLU A 116 0.75 -5.84 -18.96
C GLU A 116 0.64 -6.97 -20.02
N GLY A 117 -0.53 -7.12 -20.65
CA GLY A 117 -0.82 -8.22 -21.60
C GLY A 117 -1.90 -7.91 -22.64
N ALA A 118 -1.71 -6.85 -23.43
CA ALA A 118 -2.40 -6.63 -24.69
C ALA A 118 -1.39 -6.42 -25.83
#